data_AF-A0A920W1H6-F1
#
_entry.id   AF-A0A920W1H6-F1
#
_cell.length_a   1.000
_cell.length_b   1.000
_cell.length_c   1.000
_cell.angle_alpha   90.00
_cell.angle_beta   90.00
_cell.angle_gamma   90.00
#
_symmetry.space_group_name_H-M   'P 1'
#
loop_
_entity.id
_entity.type
_entity.pdbx_description
1 polymer ?
#
loop_
_entity_poly.entity_id
_entity_poly.type
_entity_poly.pdbx_seq_one_letter_code
_entity_poly.pdbx_strand_id
1 'polypeptide(L)' 'MVGPFMPNFVMTQTNYTSKGNELTNPAVRLVVEENGKTLYKGWAFAKYPTMYAFEHDEFAFQLMDYIPADVS' A
#
# COMPACT_ATOMS: atom_id res chain seq x y z
N MET A 1 3.22 -4.66 9.40
CA MET A 1 3.63 -3.24 9.51
C MET A 1 3.11 -2.44 8.32
N VAL A 2 2.67 -1.21 8.55
CA VAL A 2 2.23 -0.27 7.51
C VAL A 2 3.38 0.69 7.20
N GLY A 3 3.75 0.78 5.92
CA GLY A 3 4.77 1.69 5.42
C GLY A 3 4.18 3.01 4.90
N PRO A 4 4.93 3.76 4.07
CA PRO A 4 4.45 5.05 3.57
C PRO A 4 3.19 4.89 2.70
N PHE A 5 2.30 5.89 2.84
CA PHE A 5 1.17 6.12 1.94
C PHE A 5 1.59 7.06 0.81
N MET A 6 1.22 6.76 -0.43
CA MET A 6 1.47 7.55 -1.62
C MET A 6 0.15 7.85 -2.32
N PRO A 7 -0.35 9.09 -2.31
CA PRO A 7 -1.64 9.44 -2.92
C PRO A 7 -1.63 9.31 -4.46
N ASN A 8 -0.48 9.52 -5.09
CA ASN A 8 -0.30 9.36 -6.53
C ASN A 8 0.93 8.51 -6.85
N PHE A 9 0.84 7.22 -6.53
CA PHE A 9 1.93 6.29 -6.73
C PHE A 9 2.42 6.26 -8.18
N VAL A 10 3.74 6.44 -8.33
CA VAL A 10 4.47 6.24 -9.57
C VAL A 10 5.73 5.42 -9.31
N MET A 11 6.02 4.50 -10.23
CA MET A 11 7.25 3.75 -10.25
C MET A 11 8.18 4.35 -11.31
N THR A 12 9.40 4.72 -10.92
CA THR A 12 10.48 5.05 -11.85
C THR A 12 11.36 3.82 -12.06
N GLN A 13 12.39 3.92 -12.91
CA GLN A 13 13.32 2.80 -13.12
C GLN A 13 14.03 2.34 -11.83
N THR A 14 14.20 3.24 -10.85
CA THR A 14 15.01 2.97 -9.66
C THR A 14 14.25 3.11 -8.34
N ASN A 15 13.08 3.74 -8.32
CA ASN A 15 12.40 4.10 -7.08
C ASN A 15 10.87 4.11 -7.18
N TYR A 16 10.23 4.13 -6.02
CA TYR A 16 8.79 4.38 -5.87
C TYR A 16 8.60 5.77 -5.25
N THR A 17 7.67 6.56 -5.77
CA THR A 17 7.37 7.91 -5.24
C THR A 17 5.93 8.30 -5.49
N SER A 18 5.50 9.46 -4.94
CA SER A 18 4.21 10.08 -5.24
C SER A 18 4.38 11.25 -6.20
N LYS A 19 3.60 11.29 -7.28
CA LYS A 19 3.52 12.44 -8.18
C LYS A 19 2.48 13.44 -7.65
N GLY A 20 2.86 14.21 -6.64
CA GLY A 20 1.96 15.16 -5.98
C GLY A 20 1.10 14.53 -4.89
N ASN A 21 0.11 15.28 -4.42
CA ASN A 21 -0.76 14.93 -3.29
C ASN A 21 -2.18 14.56 -3.72
N GLU A 22 -2.49 14.66 -5.00
CA GLU A 22 -3.79 14.29 -5.55
C GLU A 22 -3.98 12.78 -5.49
N LEU A 23 -5.17 12.30 -5.13
CA LEU A 23 -5.49 10.87 -4.97
C LEU A 23 -5.72 10.16 -6.31
N THR A 24 -4.75 10.25 -7.21
CA THR A 24 -4.87 9.72 -8.58
C THR A 24 -4.48 8.24 -8.67
N ASN A 25 -3.55 7.76 -7.84
CA ASN A 25 -3.20 6.35 -7.77
C ASN A 25 -2.77 5.98 -6.34
N PRO A 26 -3.71 5.94 -5.38
CA PRO A 26 -3.35 5.74 -3.98
C PRO A 26 -2.77 4.35 -3.74
N ALA A 27 -1.61 4.30 -3.09
CA ALA A 27 -0.97 3.07 -2.68
C ALA A 27 -0.38 3.18 -1.27
N VAL A 28 -0.36 2.07 -0.55
CA VAL A 28 0.33 1.95 0.73
C VAL A 28 1.23 0.73 0.71
N ARG A 29 2.44 0.87 1.28
CA ARG A 29 3.35 -0.27 1.42
C ARG A 29 2.92 -1.13 2.61
N LEU A 30 2.78 -2.42 2.40
CA LEU A 30 2.43 -3.38 3.46
C LEU A 30 3.52 -4.41 3.62
N VAL A 31 3.77 -4.77 4.87
CA VAL A 31 4.52 -5.97 5.26
C VAL A 31 3.64 -6.79 6.17
N VAL A 32 3.36 -8.04 5.77
CA VAL A 32 2.58 -8.99 6.55
C VAL A 32 3.50 -10.10 7.01
N GLU A 33 3.46 -10.37 8.31
CA GLU A 33 4.30 -11.37 8.96
C GLU A 33 3.41 -12.24 9.83
N GLU A 34 3.73 -13.53 9.83
CA GLU A 34 3.08 -14.53 10.69
C GLU A 34 4.15 -15.47 11.23
N ASN A 35 4.15 -15.70 12.54
CA ASN A 35 5.12 -16.59 13.21
C ASN A 35 6.60 -16.29 12.85
N GLY A 36 6.93 -15.00 12.67
CA GLY A 36 8.28 -14.55 12.30
C GLY A 36 8.65 -14.71 10.83
N LYS A 37 7.73 -15.17 9.97
CA LYS A 37 7.91 -15.27 8.52
C LYS A 37 7.18 -14.14 7.81
N THR A 38 7.86 -13.44 6.90
CA THR A 38 7.21 -12.50 5.99
C THR A 38 6.38 -13.26 4.96
N LEU A 39 5.06 -13.07 5.00
CA LEU A 39 4.12 -13.62 4.03
C LEU A 39 3.90 -12.69 2.83
N TYR A 40 3.98 -11.38 3.05
CA TYR A 40 3.83 -10.38 2.00
C TYR A 40 4.70 -9.16 2.25
N LYS A 41 5.27 -8.62 1.18
CA LYS A 41 5.98 -7.34 1.18
C LYS A 41 5.78 -6.65 -0.17
N GLY A 42 4.86 -5.71 -0.23
CA GLY A 42 4.43 -5.11 -1.49
C GLY A 42 3.59 -3.85 -1.30
N TRP A 43 2.89 -3.48 -2.37
CA TRP A 43 2.03 -2.30 -2.43
C TRP A 43 0.57 -2.73 -2.62
N ALA A 44 -0.31 -2.22 -1.76
CA ALA A 44 -1.75 -2.33 -1.96
C ALA A 44 -2.25 -1.05 -2.65
N PHE A 45 -3.02 -1.22 -3.74
CA PHE A 45 -3.55 -0.13 -4.55
C PHE A 45 -5.06 0.01 -4.34
N ALA A 46 -5.53 1.19 -3.94
CA ALA A 46 -6.96 1.41 -3.69
C ALA A 46 -7.82 1.19 -4.95
N LYS A 47 -7.29 1.56 -6.12
CA LYS A 47 -7.97 1.42 -7.41
C LYS A 47 -8.00 -0.02 -7.95
N TYR A 48 -7.11 -0.88 -7.44
CA TYR A 48 -6.92 -2.24 -7.93
C TYR A 48 -6.78 -3.22 -6.75
N PRO A 49 -7.85 -3.39 -5.95
CA PRO A 49 -7.78 -4.10 -4.68
C PRO A 49 -7.43 -5.59 -4.81
N THR A 50 -7.63 -6.18 -5.99
CA THR A 50 -7.30 -7.57 -6.31
C THR A 50 -5.96 -7.72 -7.05
N MET A 51 -5.30 -6.61 -7.40
CA MET A 51 -4.03 -6.62 -8.12
C MET A 51 -2.88 -6.81 -7.11
N TYR A 52 -2.08 -7.86 -7.30
CA TYR A 52 -1.05 -8.30 -6.34
C TYR A 52 -1.61 -8.70 -4.96
N ALA A 53 -2.77 -9.38 -4.98
CA ALA A 53 -3.45 -9.82 -3.78
C ALA A 53 -2.54 -10.72 -2.94
N PHE A 54 -2.37 -10.35 -1.68
CA PHE A 54 -1.99 -11.30 -0.66
C PHE A 54 -3.09 -12.34 -0.53
N GLU A 55 -2.71 -13.60 -0.61
CA GLU A 55 -3.62 -14.73 -0.42
C GLU A 55 -3.37 -15.34 0.96
N HIS A 56 -4.44 -15.54 1.71
CA HIS A 56 -4.44 -16.20 3.01
C HIS A 56 -5.81 -16.82 3.28
N ASP A 57 -5.83 -17.97 3.94
CA ASP A 57 -7.06 -18.74 4.15
C ASP A 57 -8.08 -18.00 5.05
N GLU A 58 -7.58 -17.15 5.95
CA GLU A 58 -8.41 -16.46 6.95
C GLU A 58 -8.51 -14.94 6.78
N PHE A 59 -7.58 -14.32 6.04
CA PHE A 59 -7.43 -12.87 6.04
C PHE A 59 -7.33 -12.31 4.63
N ALA A 60 -8.00 -11.18 4.42
CA ALA A 60 -7.81 -10.34 3.26
C ALA A 60 -7.67 -8.90 3.74
N PHE A 61 -6.96 -8.07 2.97
CA PHE A 61 -6.86 -6.65 3.24
C PHE A 61 -7.04 -5.85 1.96
N GLN A 62 -7.64 -4.68 2.12
CA GLN A 62 -7.84 -3.71 1.05
C GLN A 62 -7.51 -2.32 1.59
N LEU A 63 -6.85 -1.51 0.76
CA LEU A 63 -6.71 -0.09 1.01
C LEU A 63 -8.05 0.60 0.71
N MET A 64 -8.78 0.97 1.76
CA MET A 64 -10.10 1.58 1.64
C MET A 64 -10.02 3.10 1.47
N ASP A 65 -9.29 3.77 2.37
CA ASP A 65 -9.17 5.23 2.40
C ASP A 65 -7.89 5.65 3.17
N TYR A 66 -7.69 6.95 3.31
CA TYR A 66 -6.61 7.57 4.07
C TYR A 66 -7.17 8.56 5.10
N ILE A 67 -6.39 8.78 6.17
CA ILE A 67 -6.66 9.85 7.12
C ILE A 67 -5.52 10.87 6.96
N PRO A 68 -5.81 12.13 6.62
CA PRO A 68 -4.79 13.18 6.63
C PRO A 68 -4.15 13.24 8.02
N ALA A 69 -2.82 13.15 8.10
CA ALA A 69 -2.13 13.47 9.34
C ALA A 69 -2.18 14.99 9.52
N ASP A 70 -2.71 15.46 10.64
CA ASP A 70 -2.58 16.86 11.01
C ASP A 70 -1.10 17.21 11.12
N VAL A 71 -0.63 18.05 10.19
CA VAL A 71 0.69 18.66 10.26
C VAL A 71 0.51 20.05 10.88
N SER A 72 0.60 20.09 12.21
CA SER A 72 0.72 21.35 12.98
C SER A 72 2.15 21.88 12.92
#